data_AF-A0A3M8DW07-F1
#
_entry.id   AF-A0A3M8DW07-F1
#
_cell.length_a   1.000
_cell.length_b   1.000
_cell.length_c   1.000
_cell.angle_alpha   90.00
_cell.angle_beta   90.00
_cell.angle_gamma   90.00
#
_symmetry.space_group_name_H-M   'P 1'
#
loop_
_entity.id
_entity.type
_entity.pdbx_description
1 polymer ?
#
loop_
_entity_poly.entity_id
_entity_poly.type
_entity_poly.pdbx_seq_one_letter_code
_entity_poly.pdbx_strand_id
1 'polypeptide(L)'
;MKKAWVASLVASSLFFGAVSVVGAEEATPKEKPKQVLKDERQALKDLRTERQAVQDEIKQLRQQVRDIVKATPKEQRKQLVQSWIDWKKNHLISKDERAQRKTDNEAARAAIKAAIQQKDFATAEKDLQDLLAVKQTRKQAADQISAELQQLLNQLKTTGTIN
;
A
#
# COMPACT_ATOMS: atom_id res chain seq x y z
N MET A 1 4.73 -31.80 -4.68
CA MET A 1 5.37 -30.92 -5.69
C MET A 1 5.71 -29.60 -5.01
N LYS A 2 6.99 -29.18 -4.98
CA LYS A 2 7.42 -27.91 -4.37
C LYS A 2 7.61 -26.87 -5.48
N LYS A 3 6.97 -25.71 -5.40
CA LYS A 3 7.23 -24.57 -6.31
C LYS A 3 8.09 -23.55 -5.57
N ALA A 4 9.34 -23.39 -6.01
CA ALA A 4 10.18 -22.28 -5.60
C ALA A 4 9.74 -21.00 -6.34
N TRP A 5 9.91 -19.84 -5.70
CA TRP A 5 9.56 -18.55 -6.29
C TRP A 5 10.81 -17.69 -6.49
N VAL A 6 11.04 -17.34 -7.75
CA VAL A 6 11.67 -16.13 -8.28
C VAL A 6 12.87 -15.54 -7.51
N ALA A 7 14.05 -15.70 -8.11
CA ALA A 7 15.11 -14.70 -8.02
C ALA A 7 15.38 -14.18 -9.45
N SER A 8 15.28 -12.86 -9.65
CA SER A 8 15.70 -12.21 -10.90
C SER A 8 16.31 -10.85 -10.55
N LEU A 9 17.63 -10.76 -10.62
CA LEU A 9 18.33 -9.48 -10.58
C LEU A 9 18.18 -8.82 -11.96
N VAL A 10 17.76 -7.56 -11.99
CA VAL A 10 18.01 -6.68 -13.13
C VAL A 10 18.94 -5.59 -12.66
N ALA A 11 20.23 -5.77 -12.97
CA ALA A 11 21.20 -4.68 -12.96
C ALA A 11 21.16 -4.02 -14.34
N SER A 12 20.81 -2.74 -14.42
CA SER A 12 20.95 -1.94 -15.63
C SER A 12 21.35 -0.52 -15.25
N SER A 13 22.63 -0.22 -15.44
CA SER A 13 23.23 1.08 -15.16
C SER A 13 23.81 1.66 -16.44
N LEU A 14 23.29 2.83 -16.87
CA LEU A 14 23.97 3.79 -17.77
C LEU A 14 24.25 3.25 -19.21
N PHE A 15 24.54 3.99 -20.28
CA PHE A 15 24.45 5.40 -20.75
C PHE A 15 24.45 5.29 -22.31
N PHE A 16 24.16 6.26 -23.18
CA PHE A 16 23.81 7.69 -23.15
C PHE A 16 23.01 7.97 -24.46
N GLY A 17 22.14 8.99 -24.53
CA GLY A 17 21.46 9.36 -25.79
C GLY A 17 20.86 10.76 -25.78
N ALA A 18 21.42 11.67 -26.57
CA ALA A 18 21.09 13.10 -26.50
C ALA A 18 19.79 13.47 -27.24
N VAL A 19 18.89 14.19 -26.57
CA VAL A 19 17.84 15.01 -27.17
C VAL A 19 17.78 16.34 -26.43
N SER A 20 18.08 17.43 -27.12
CA SER A 20 18.00 18.79 -26.57
C SER A 20 16.62 19.39 -26.83
N VAL A 21 15.77 19.51 -25.80
CA VAL A 21 14.51 20.25 -25.86
C VAL A 21 14.29 21.07 -24.59
N VAL A 22 14.40 22.39 -24.76
CA VAL A 22 13.64 23.47 -24.09
C VAL A 22 13.59 23.50 -22.56
N GLY A 23 14.21 24.55 -22.01
CA GLY A 23 13.52 25.43 -21.06
C GLY A 23 13.21 24.91 -19.67
N ALA A 24 14.06 24.04 -19.10
CA ALA A 24 14.09 23.87 -17.65
C ALA A 24 14.95 25.01 -17.05
N GLU A 25 14.30 25.98 -16.41
CA GLU A 25 14.96 26.95 -15.54
C GLU A 25 15.71 26.15 -14.45
N GLU A 26 17.04 26.09 -14.53
CA GLU A 26 17.85 25.32 -13.57
C GLU A 26 17.76 25.97 -12.19
N ALA A 27 16.78 25.50 -11.41
CA ALA A 27 16.71 25.73 -9.98
C ALA A 27 18.10 25.50 -9.39
N THR A 28 18.64 26.54 -8.75
CA THR A 28 20.05 26.55 -8.35
C THR A 28 20.36 25.35 -7.43
N PRO A 29 21.63 24.91 -7.28
CA PRO A 29 21.95 23.75 -6.44
C PRO A 29 21.45 23.84 -4.98
N LYS A 30 21.12 25.05 -4.51
CA LYS A 30 20.53 25.33 -3.17
C LYS A 30 19.00 25.24 -3.12
N GLU A 31 18.33 25.16 -4.27
CA GLU A 31 16.88 25.07 -4.40
C GLU A 31 16.39 23.66 -4.74
N LYS A 32 17.19 22.88 -5.49
CA LYS A 32 16.90 21.47 -5.83
C LYS A 32 16.40 20.66 -4.60
N PRO A 33 17.05 20.67 -3.41
CA PRO A 33 16.57 19.92 -2.24
C PRO A 33 15.21 20.40 -1.73
N LYS A 34 14.94 21.71 -1.78
CA LYS A 34 13.66 22.28 -1.29
C LYS A 34 12.48 21.92 -2.20
N GLN A 35 12.73 21.70 -3.48
CA GLN A 35 11.69 21.31 -4.43
C GLN A 35 11.38 19.82 -4.32
N VAL A 36 12.40 18.95 -4.29
CA VAL A 36 12.23 17.50 -4.04
C VAL A 36 11.43 17.25 -2.75
N LEU A 37 11.78 17.93 -1.66
CA LEU A 37 11.05 17.84 -0.38
C LEU A 37 9.57 18.27 -0.47
N LYS A 38 9.17 19.15 -1.41
CA LYS A 38 7.75 19.49 -1.64
C LYS A 38 7.05 18.38 -2.42
N ASP A 39 7.70 17.87 -3.45
CA ASP A 39 7.13 16.91 -4.39
C ASP A 39 6.92 15.55 -3.69
N GLU A 40 7.90 15.10 -2.89
CA GLU A 40 7.77 13.92 -2.03
C GLU A 40 6.67 14.08 -0.97
N ARG A 41 6.54 15.27 -0.37
CA ARG A 41 5.44 15.57 0.55
C ARG A 41 4.08 15.53 -0.13
N GLN A 42 4.00 15.89 -1.41
CA GLN A 42 2.76 15.82 -2.18
C GLN A 42 2.43 14.35 -2.50
N ALA A 43 3.38 13.58 -3.02
CA ALA A 43 3.24 12.14 -3.21
C ALA A 43 2.82 11.39 -1.92
N LEU A 44 3.33 11.79 -0.74
CA LEU A 44 2.93 11.24 0.56
C LEU A 44 1.48 11.56 0.98
N LYS A 45 0.88 12.64 0.45
CA LYS A 45 -0.56 12.95 0.61
C LYS A 45 -1.39 12.14 -0.38
N ASP A 46 -0.97 12.08 -1.63
CA ASP A 46 -1.74 11.42 -2.69
C ASP A 46 -1.84 9.92 -2.42
N LEU A 47 -0.72 9.27 -2.08
CA LEU A 47 -0.68 7.89 -1.57
C LEU A 47 -1.51 7.67 -0.29
N ARG A 48 -1.73 8.71 0.53
CA ARG A 48 -2.60 8.62 1.72
C ARG A 48 -4.07 8.62 1.31
N THR A 49 -4.45 9.45 0.35
CA THR A 49 -5.81 9.52 -0.21
C THR A 49 -6.16 8.23 -0.94
N GLU A 50 -5.29 7.75 -1.83
CA GLU A 50 -5.47 6.48 -2.55
C GLU A 50 -5.62 5.30 -1.58
N ARG A 51 -4.70 5.18 -0.60
CA ARG A 51 -4.75 4.10 0.40
C ARG A 51 -5.98 4.21 1.31
N GLN A 52 -6.56 5.39 1.49
CA GLN A 52 -7.82 5.56 2.20
C GLN A 52 -8.99 5.02 1.38
N ALA A 53 -9.07 5.37 0.09
CA ALA A 53 -10.08 4.84 -0.82
C ALA A 53 -10.08 3.31 -0.87
N VAL A 54 -8.90 2.69 -1.01
CA VAL A 54 -8.74 1.22 -1.01
C VAL A 54 -9.16 0.61 0.34
N GLN A 55 -8.90 1.28 1.47
CA GLN A 55 -9.40 0.81 2.76
C GLN A 55 -10.92 0.88 2.88
N ASP A 56 -11.55 1.87 2.25
CA ASP A 56 -13.01 2.03 2.26
C ASP A 56 -13.69 1.03 1.30
N GLU A 57 -13.08 0.73 0.16
CA GLU A 57 -13.46 -0.41 -0.70
C GLU A 57 -13.39 -1.74 0.08
N ILE A 58 -12.26 -2.02 0.74
CA ILE A 58 -12.08 -3.23 1.58
C ILE A 58 -13.16 -3.31 2.68
N LYS A 59 -13.61 -2.20 3.27
CA LYS A 59 -14.73 -2.19 4.23
C LYS A 59 -16.04 -2.57 3.56
N GLN A 60 -16.33 -2.03 2.37
CA GLN A 60 -17.54 -2.35 1.60
C GLN A 60 -17.55 -3.83 1.19
N LEU A 61 -16.46 -4.36 0.63
CA LEU A 61 -16.34 -5.77 0.24
C LEU A 61 -16.53 -6.71 1.44
N ARG A 62 -15.94 -6.39 2.60
CA ARG A 62 -16.15 -7.14 3.85
C ARG A 62 -17.60 -7.15 4.33
N GLN A 63 -18.33 -6.07 4.09
CA GLN A 63 -19.75 -5.98 4.42
C GLN A 63 -20.59 -6.82 3.44
N GLN A 64 -20.33 -6.74 2.14
CA GLN A 64 -20.99 -7.58 1.14
C GLN A 64 -20.76 -9.09 1.40
N VAL A 65 -19.53 -9.52 1.71
CA VAL A 65 -19.25 -10.91 2.11
C VAL A 65 -20.06 -11.32 3.34
N ARG A 66 -20.15 -10.45 4.36
CA ARG A 66 -20.95 -10.71 5.56
C ARG A 66 -22.44 -10.88 5.23
N ASP A 67 -22.98 -10.09 4.31
CA ASP A 67 -24.40 -10.12 3.98
C ASP A 67 -24.75 -11.32 3.08
N ILE A 68 -23.87 -11.72 2.16
CA ILE A 68 -23.99 -13.01 1.43
C ILE A 68 -24.03 -14.17 2.43
N VAL A 69 -23.05 -14.25 3.36
CA VAL A 69 -22.98 -15.32 4.37
C VAL A 69 -24.20 -15.35 5.31
N LYS A 70 -24.86 -14.20 5.55
CA LYS A 70 -26.13 -14.14 6.30
C LYS A 70 -27.31 -14.66 5.48
N ALA A 71 -27.32 -14.42 4.17
CA ALA A 71 -28.37 -14.88 3.26
C ALA A 71 -28.25 -16.38 2.92
N THR A 72 -27.04 -16.95 2.93
CA THR A 72 -26.82 -18.37 2.64
C THR A 72 -27.58 -19.31 3.61
N PRO A 73 -28.26 -20.37 3.12
CA PRO A 73 -28.84 -21.42 3.95
C PRO A 73 -27.84 -22.04 4.94
N LYS A 74 -28.32 -22.52 6.10
CA LYS A 74 -27.47 -23.02 7.21
C LYS A 74 -26.48 -24.11 6.78
N GLU A 75 -26.90 -25.04 5.94
CA GLU A 75 -26.08 -26.18 5.50
C GLU A 75 -24.83 -25.75 4.72
N GLN A 76 -24.98 -24.80 3.79
CA GLN A 76 -23.86 -24.25 3.01
C GLN A 76 -23.03 -23.23 3.81
N ARG A 77 -23.67 -22.51 4.75
CA ARG A 77 -23.04 -21.44 5.55
C ARG A 77 -21.78 -21.88 6.29
N LYS A 78 -21.69 -23.13 6.76
CA LYS A 78 -20.54 -23.63 7.54
C LYS A 78 -19.23 -23.55 6.77
N GLN A 79 -19.24 -23.92 5.49
CA GLN A 79 -18.05 -23.85 4.63
C GLN A 79 -17.68 -22.39 4.31
N LEU A 80 -18.67 -21.56 3.97
CA LEU A 80 -18.43 -20.14 3.63
C LEU A 80 -17.90 -19.33 4.84
N VAL A 81 -18.42 -19.61 6.04
CA VAL A 81 -17.92 -19.01 7.29
C VAL A 81 -16.48 -19.45 7.57
N GLN A 82 -16.13 -20.71 7.32
CA GLN A 82 -14.77 -21.20 7.54
C GLN A 82 -13.78 -20.53 6.58
N SER A 83 -14.06 -20.53 5.26
CA SER A 83 -13.26 -19.83 4.26
C SER A 83 -13.09 -18.34 4.59
N TRP A 84 -14.14 -17.71 5.13
CA TRP A 84 -14.08 -16.32 5.57
C TRP A 84 -13.22 -16.08 6.81
N ILE A 85 -13.23 -17.02 7.77
CA ILE A 85 -12.38 -16.98 8.96
C ILE A 85 -10.91 -17.17 8.58
N ASP A 86 -10.60 -18.11 7.71
CA ASP A 86 -9.21 -18.41 7.34
C ASP A 86 -8.64 -17.32 6.41
N TRP A 87 -9.43 -16.79 5.48
CA TRP A 87 -9.04 -15.59 4.73
C TRP A 87 -8.73 -14.42 5.67
N LYS A 88 -9.55 -14.19 6.71
CA LYS A 88 -9.30 -13.14 7.70
C LYS A 88 -8.01 -13.34 8.49
N LYS A 89 -7.71 -14.57 8.94
CA LYS A 89 -6.48 -14.85 9.69
C LYS A 89 -5.22 -14.54 8.87
N ASN A 90 -5.25 -14.84 7.57
CA ASN A 90 -4.09 -14.68 6.69
C ASN A 90 -3.88 -13.23 6.24
N HIS A 91 -4.93 -12.40 6.17
CA HIS A 91 -4.87 -11.05 5.58
C HIS A 91 -5.14 -9.89 6.55
N LEU A 92 -5.55 -10.16 7.80
CA LEU A 92 -5.70 -9.13 8.82
C LEU A 92 -4.46 -9.00 9.69
N ILE A 93 -3.70 -7.93 9.43
CA ILE A 93 -2.67 -7.43 10.36
C ILE A 93 -3.25 -7.28 11.77
N SER A 94 -2.47 -7.71 12.78
CA SER A 94 -2.93 -7.79 14.17
C SER A 94 -3.23 -6.39 14.75
N LYS A 95 -3.79 -6.34 15.97
CA LYS A 95 -3.95 -5.05 16.67
C LYS A 95 -2.59 -4.45 17.01
N ASP A 96 -1.68 -5.28 17.48
CA ASP A 96 -0.35 -4.88 17.96
C ASP A 96 0.54 -4.46 16.79
N GLU A 97 0.47 -5.17 15.66
CA GLU A 97 1.15 -4.78 14.43
C GLU A 97 0.61 -3.46 13.87
N ARG A 98 -0.71 -3.20 14.02
CA ARG A 98 -1.28 -1.88 13.68
C ARG A 98 -0.81 -0.77 14.61
N ALA A 99 -0.65 -1.06 15.90
CA ALA A 99 -0.10 -0.12 16.87
C ALA A 99 1.36 0.21 16.53
N GLN A 100 2.20 -0.82 16.31
CA GLN A 100 3.60 -0.66 15.90
C GLN A 100 3.72 0.16 14.61
N ARG A 101 2.99 -0.22 13.55
CA ARG A 101 2.96 0.49 12.26
C ARG A 101 2.52 1.96 12.37
N LYS A 102 1.79 2.34 13.43
CA LYS A 102 1.43 3.72 13.75
C LYS A 102 2.61 4.43 14.43
N THR A 103 3.17 3.84 15.49
CA THR A 103 4.36 4.34 16.20
C THR A 103 5.54 4.59 15.24
N ASP A 104 5.84 3.63 14.35
CA ASP A 104 6.90 3.79 13.34
C ASP A 104 6.66 5.00 12.42
N ASN A 105 5.39 5.26 12.08
CA ASN A 105 5.02 6.38 11.20
C ASN A 105 5.09 7.73 11.92
N GLU A 106 4.88 7.75 13.23
CA GLU A 106 5.02 8.94 14.08
C GLU A 106 6.51 9.23 14.32
N ALA A 107 7.32 8.20 14.59
CA ALA A 107 8.77 8.29 14.71
C ALA A 107 9.44 8.81 13.41
N ALA A 108 9.12 8.22 12.25
CA ALA A 108 9.66 8.68 10.96
C ALA A 108 9.32 10.15 10.68
N ARG A 109 8.08 10.59 10.97
CA ARG A 109 7.70 12.01 10.83
C ARG A 109 8.44 12.94 11.79
N ALA A 110 8.74 12.46 13.00
CA ALA A 110 9.53 13.22 13.96
C ALA A 110 10.99 13.37 13.50
N ALA A 111 11.60 12.31 12.96
CA ALA A 111 12.94 12.33 12.36
C ALA A 111 13.04 13.33 11.21
N ILE A 112 12.15 13.24 10.21
CA ILE A 112 12.05 14.18 9.08
C ILE A 112 11.90 15.62 9.59
N LYS A 113 11.07 15.85 10.60
CA LYS A 113 10.88 17.20 11.18
C LYS A 113 12.16 17.71 11.84
N ALA A 114 12.87 16.87 12.58
CA ALA A 114 14.13 17.23 13.24
C ALA A 114 15.25 17.55 12.23
N ALA A 115 15.43 16.71 11.20
CA ALA A 115 16.40 16.95 10.12
C ALA A 115 16.14 18.30 9.42
N ILE A 116 14.88 18.61 9.11
CA ILE A 116 14.49 19.90 8.52
C ILE A 116 14.75 21.08 9.46
N GLN A 117 14.53 20.92 10.77
CA GLN A 117 14.86 21.96 11.76
C GLN A 117 16.38 22.20 11.87
N GLN A 118 17.18 21.15 11.73
CA GLN A 118 18.65 21.21 11.69
C GLN A 118 19.20 21.69 10.33
N LYS A 119 18.33 21.90 9.33
CA LYS A 119 18.68 22.21 7.92
C LYS A 119 19.48 21.10 7.22
N ASP A 120 19.45 19.88 7.76
CA ASP A 120 19.95 18.68 7.08
C ASP A 120 18.88 18.18 6.11
N PHE A 121 18.91 18.76 4.91
CA PHE A 121 17.97 18.42 3.84
C PHE A 121 18.26 17.06 3.20
N ALA A 122 19.51 16.59 3.23
CA ALA A 122 19.90 15.29 2.66
C ALA A 122 19.32 14.12 3.48
N THR A 123 19.43 14.20 4.81
CA THR A 123 18.79 13.22 5.69
C THR A 123 17.25 13.32 5.62
N ALA A 124 16.70 14.53 5.55
CA ALA A 124 15.25 14.74 5.44
C ALA A 124 14.64 14.15 4.15
N GLU A 125 15.35 14.27 3.02
CA GLU A 125 14.97 13.71 1.71
C GLU A 125 15.03 12.18 1.76
N LYS A 126 16.13 11.61 2.26
CA LYS A 126 16.25 10.16 2.44
C LYS A 126 15.14 9.57 3.33
N ASP A 127 14.88 10.17 4.49
CA ASP A 127 13.83 9.70 5.41
C ASP A 127 12.43 9.79 4.78
N LEU A 128 12.19 10.77 3.88
CA LEU A 128 10.95 10.90 3.12
C LEU A 128 10.83 9.84 2.02
N GLN A 129 11.92 9.49 1.33
CA GLN A 129 11.97 8.40 0.34
C GLN A 129 11.72 7.04 1.00
N ASP A 130 12.37 6.75 2.13
CA ASP A 130 12.13 5.53 2.90
C ASP A 130 10.66 5.46 3.37
N LEU A 131 10.09 6.58 3.84
CA LEU A 131 8.69 6.66 4.23
C LEU A 131 7.72 6.51 3.04
N LEU A 132 8.08 6.99 1.85
CA LEU A 132 7.34 6.82 0.61
C LEU A 132 7.31 5.35 0.19
N ALA A 133 8.47 4.69 0.12
CA ALA A 133 8.61 3.28 -0.24
C ALA A 133 7.77 2.40 0.69
N VAL A 134 7.92 2.59 2.01
CA VAL A 134 7.12 1.87 3.02
C VAL A 134 5.62 2.09 2.84
N LYS A 135 5.17 3.30 2.46
CA LYS A 135 3.75 3.55 2.16
C LYS A 135 3.29 2.91 0.85
N GLN A 136 4.12 2.88 -0.19
CA GLN A 136 3.82 2.24 -1.47
C GLN A 136 3.64 0.73 -1.31
N THR A 137 4.57 0.03 -0.62
CA THR A 137 4.41 -1.39 -0.29
C THR A 137 3.14 -1.65 0.54
N ARG A 138 2.84 -0.76 1.50
CA ARG A 138 1.60 -0.82 2.30
C ARG A 138 0.32 -0.46 1.52
N LYS A 139 0.41 0.14 0.33
CA LYS A 139 -0.69 0.34 -0.62
C LYS A 139 -0.86 -0.91 -1.49
N GLN A 140 0.21 -1.39 -2.12
CA GLN A 140 0.22 -2.62 -2.94
C GLN A 140 -0.37 -3.82 -2.20
N ALA A 141 0.00 -4.01 -0.92
CA ALA A 141 -0.58 -5.05 -0.08
C ALA A 141 -2.09 -4.86 0.20
N ALA A 142 -2.58 -3.61 0.25
CA ALA A 142 -4.01 -3.33 0.37
C ALA A 142 -4.74 -3.58 -0.96
N ASP A 143 -4.15 -3.20 -2.09
CA ASP A 143 -4.68 -3.44 -3.43
C ASP A 143 -4.84 -4.96 -3.68
N GLN A 144 -3.84 -5.77 -3.30
CA GLN A 144 -3.89 -7.24 -3.31
C GLN A 144 -5.04 -7.78 -2.44
N ILE A 145 -5.17 -7.31 -1.20
CA ILE A 145 -6.26 -7.69 -0.29
C ILE A 145 -7.64 -7.35 -0.87
N SER A 146 -7.77 -6.24 -1.60
CA SER A 146 -9.03 -5.86 -2.28
C SER A 146 -9.35 -6.82 -3.43
N ALA A 147 -8.35 -7.11 -4.29
CA ALA A 147 -8.49 -8.06 -5.39
C ALA A 147 -8.88 -9.48 -4.93
N GLU A 148 -8.25 -10.00 -3.88
CA GLU A 148 -8.59 -11.29 -3.28
C GLU A 148 -10.00 -11.31 -2.66
N LEU A 149 -10.39 -10.23 -1.96
CA LEU A 149 -11.76 -10.09 -1.45
C LEU A 149 -12.78 -10.15 -2.58
N GLN A 150 -12.50 -9.51 -3.71
CA GLN A 150 -13.36 -9.52 -4.87
C GLN A 150 -13.45 -10.91 -5.52
N GLN A 151 -12.33 -11.64 -5.60
CA GLN A 151 -12.33 -13.03 -6.05
C GLN A 151 -13.15 -13.94 -5.13
N LEU A 152 -12.95 -13.83 -3.81
CA LEU A 152 -13.70 -14.59 -2.81
C LEU A 152 -15.21 -14.25 -2.91
N LEU A 153 -15.56 -12.97 -3.03
CA LEU A 153 -16.94 -12.53 -3.19
C LEU A 153 -17.59 -13.05 -4.48
N ASN A 154 -16.85 -13.13 -5.58
CA ASN A 154 -17.33 -13.75 -6.82
C ASN A 154 -17.56 -15.27 -6.66
N GLN A 155 -16.66 -15.98 -5.98
CA GLN A 155 -16.85 -17.41 -5.63
C GLN A 155 -18.07 -17.62 -4.72
N LEU A 156 -18.29 -16.75 -3.74
CA LEU A 156 -19.47 -16.81 -2.86
C LEU A 156 -20.77 -16.55 -3.62
N LYS A 157 -20.76 -15.65 -4.62
CA LYS A 157 -21.92 -15.43 -5.50
C LYS A 157 -22.23 -16.69 -6.30
N THR A 158 -21.25 -17.29 -6.97
CA THR A 158 -21.48 -18.48 -7.82
C THR A 158 -21.87 -19.73 -7.02
N THR A 159 -21.38 -19.89 -5.78
CA THR A 159 -21.82 -20.98 -4.89
C THR A 159 -23.14 -20.71 -4.18
N GLY A 160 -23.52 -19.42 -4.00
CA GLY A 160 -24.85 -19.03 -3.53
C GLY A 160 -25.94 -19.13 -4.60
N THR A 161 -25.58 -19.06 -5.88
CA THR A 161 -26.47 -19.30 -7.04
C THR A 161 -26.38 -20.74 -7.55
N ILE A 162 -26.59 -21.72 -6.67
CA ILE A 162 -26.83 -23.12 -7.06
C ILE A 162 -28.35 -23.35 -6.95
N ASN A 163 -29.02 -23.21 -8.11
CA ASN A 163 -30.42 -23.52 -8.44
C ASN A 163 -31.48 -23.40 -7.31
#